data_AF-A0A7C5DBD5-F1
#
_entry.id   AF-A0A7C5DBD5-F1
#
_cell.length_a   1.000
_cell.length_b   1.000
_cell.length_c   1.000
_cell.angle_alpha   90.00
_cell.angle_beta   90.00
_cell.angle_gamma   90.00
#
_symmetry.space_group_name_H-M   'P 1'
#
loop_
_entity.id
_entity.type
_entity.pdbx_description
1 polymer ?
#
loop_
_entity_poly.entity_id
_entity_poly.type
_entity_poly.pdbx_seq_one_letter_code
_entity_poly.pdbx_strand_id
1 'polypeptide(L)'
;MQQLDMNSQEFKDELVKTEKFTDKVCESKGWVYGANEDVNEGVIMGLARHKLLFGKRFCPCFMVEPDPQKEGKFKSTDDRICPCKPAIEKEIPETGICHCQIFCTPEYKEEQLREMAAKEKAKEELEKVSKEEA
;
A
#
# COMPACT_ATOMS: atom_id res chain seq x y z
N MET A 1 -17.94 3.34 -16.15
CA MET A 1 -16.65 2.97 -15.57
C MET A 1 -15.96 2.03 -16.54
N GLN A 2 -14.70 2.26 -16.90
CA GLN A 2 -13.95 1.32 -17.74
C GLN A 2 -13.88 -0.03 -17.02
N GLN A 3 -14.24 -1.11 -17.72
CA GLN A 3 -14.15 -2.46 -17.20
C GLN A 3 -12.71 -2.93 -17.38
N LEU A 4 -12.00 -3.13 -16.28
CA LEU A 4 -10.65 -3.69 -16.28
C LEU A 4 -10.72 -5.15 -15.86
N ASP A 5 -10.24 -6.05 -16.70
CA ASP A 5 -10.07 -7.45 -16.34
C ASP A 5 -8.71 -7.65 -15.64
N MET A 6 -8.76 -7.96 -14.34
CA MET A 6 -7.56 -8.19 -13.52
C MET A 6 -6.86 -9.51 -13.85
N ASN A 7 -7.49 -10.40 -14.63
CA ASN A 7 -6.85 -11.63 -15.10
C ASN A 7 -6.17 -11.46 -16.47
N SER A 8 -6.38 -10.32 -17.13
CA SER A 8 -5.80 -10.01 -18.42
C SER A 8 -4.28 -9.96 -18.38
N GLN A 9 -3.64 -10.22 -19.52
CA GLN A 9 -2.19 -10.11 -19.64
C GLN A 9 -1.73 -8.65 -19.43
N GLU A 10 -2.51 -7.68 -19.88
CA GLU A 10 -2.23 -6.26 -19.68
C GLU A 10 -2.12 -5.88 -18.19
N PHE A 11 -3.06 -6.38 -17.37
CA PHE A 11 -3.02 -6.14 -15.93
C PHE A 11 -1.79 -6.79 -15.28
N LYS A 12 -1.49 -8.04 -15.63
CA LYS A 12 -0.33 -8.77 -15.10
C LYS A 12 0.98 -8.07 -15.46
N ASP A 13 1.10 -7.58 -16.69
CA ASP A 13 2.29 -6.85 -17.14
C ASP A 13 2.44 -5.52 -16.40
N GLU A 14 1.34 -4.81 -16.13
CA GLU A 14 1.37 -3.57 -15.34
C GLU A 14 1.61 -3.81 -13.85
N LEU A 15 1.15 -4.95 -13.32
CA LEU A 15 1.43 -5.37 -11.94
C LEU A 15 2.94 -5.54 -11.73
N VAL A 16 3.61 -6.29 -12.60
CA VAL A 16 5.07 -6.49 -12.54
C VAL A 16 5.84 -5.17 -12.69
N LYS A 17 5.35 -4.24 -13.53
CA LYS A 17 5.95 -2.89 -13.64
C LYS A 17 5.74 -2.08 -12.36
N THR A 18 4.62 -2.28 -11.68
CA THR A 18 4.27 -1.59 -10.45
C THR A 18 5.08 -2.11 -9.27
N GLU A 19 5.31 -3.42 -9.17
CA GLU A 19 6.24 -4.04 -8.20
C GLU A 19 7.65 -3.47 -8.36
N LYS A 20 8.20 -3.49 -9.58
CA LYS A 20 9.52 -2.90 -9.87
C LYS A 20 9.58 -1.40 -9.56
N PHE A 21 8.46 -0.71 -9.67
CA PHE A 21 8.36 0.70 -9.32
C PHE A 21 8.42 0.88 -7.80
N THR A 22 7.67 0.08 -7.04
CA THR A 22 7.67 0.17 -5.58
C THR A 22 9.00 -0.27 -4.98
N ASP A 23 9.68 -1.26 -5.56
CA ASP A 23 11.04 -1.67 -5.16
C ASP A 23 12.03 -0.52 -5.32
N LYS A 24 11.99 0.18 -6.45
CA LYS A 24 12.84 1.37 -6.69
C LYS A 24 12.53 2.51 -5.72
N VAL A 25 11.29 2.66 -5.30
CA VAL A 25 10.93 3.67 -4.27
C VAL A 25 11.61 3.30 -2.96
N CYS A 26 11.53 2.04 -2.53
CA CYS A 26 12.24 1.53 -1.35
C CYS A 26 13.74 1.79 -1.44
N GLU A 27 14.39 1.39 -2.54
CA GLU A 27 15.83 1.58 -2.77
C GLU A 27 16.25 3.06 -2.76
N SER A 28 15.50 3.92 -3.46
CA SER A 28 15.87 5.34 -3.60
C SER A 28 15.67 6.16 -2.34
N LYS A 29 14.78 5.72 -1.44
CA LYS A 29 14.42 6.44 -0.21
C LYS A 29 14.98 5.79 1.05
N GLY A 30 15.57 4.60 0.95
CA GLY A 30 15.97 3.81 2.12
C GLY A 30 14.76 3.31 2.93
N TRP A 31 13.62 3.13 2.27
CA TRP A 31 12.41 2.60 2.88
C TRP A 31 12.30 1.10 2.64
N VAL A 32 11.39 0.46 3.37
CA VAL A 32 11.05 -0.96 3.21
C VAL A 32 9.55 -1.13 3.10
N TYR A 33 9.12 -2.30 2.63
CA TYR A 33 7.72 -2.67 2.68
C TYR A 33 7.25 -2.89 4.12
N GLY A 34 5.97 -2.57 4.37
CA GLY A 34 5.29 -2.85 5.63
C GLY A 34 5.37 -4.33 6.04
N ALA A 35 5.13 -4.63 7.32
CA ALA A 35 5.23 -5.99 7.85
C ALA A 35 4.10 -6.93 7.34
N ASN A 36 2.98 -6.38 6.90
CA ASN A 36 1.83 -7.14 6.41
C ASN A 36 1.90 -7.30 4.87
N GLU A 37 2.20 -8.51 4.42
CA GLU A 37 2.34 -8.84 3.00
C GLU A 37 1.02 -8.69 2.22
N ASP A 38 -0.11 -9.11 2.78
CA ASP A 38 -1.43 -8.96 2.15
C ASP A 38 -1.76 -7.49 1.86
N VAL A 39 -1.39 -6.59 2.78
CA VAL A 39 -1.57 -5.15 2.60
C VAL A 39 -0.66 -4.63 1.49
N ASN A 40 0.60 -5.08 1.44
CA ASN A 40 1.54 -4.70 0.39
C ASN A 40 1.01 -5.12 -0.99
N GLU A 41 0.59 -6.38 -1.14
CA GLU A 41 0.03 -6.91 -2.38
C GLU A 41 -1.23 -6.16 -2.82
N GLY A 42 -2.16 -5.92 -1.89
CA GLY A 42 -3.39 -5.17 -2.16
C GLY A 42 -3.12 -3.75 -2.64
N VAL A 43 -2.12 -3.07 -2.07
CA VAL A 43 -1.75 -1.71 -2.47
C VAL A 43 -1.05 -1.70 -3.83
N ILE A 44 -0.11 -2.62 -4.09
CA ILE A 44 0.55 -2.76 -5.40
C ILE A 44 -0.48 -3.02 -6.50
N MET A 45 -1.43 -3.92 -6.25
CA MET A 45 -2.54 -4.23 -7.16
C MET A 45 -3.42 -3.00 -7.43
N GLY A 46 -3.75 -2.24 -6.39
CA GLY A 46 -4.50 -0.99 -6.50
C GLY A 46 -3.77 0.08 -7.31
N LEU A 47 -2.45 0.23 -7.11
CA LEU A 47 -1.61 1.14 -7.88
C LEU A 47 -1.56 0.77 -9.37
N ALA A 48 -1.41 -0.52 -9.68
CA ALA A 48 -1.43 -1.04 -11.05
C ALA A 48 -2.79 -0.77 -11.73
N ARG A 49 -3.88 -1.04 -11.00
CA ARG A 49 -5.25 -0.74 -11.47
C ARG A 49 -5.44 0.74 -11.78
N HIS A 50 -5.03 1.63 -10.88
CA HIS A 50 -5.12 3.07 -11.11
C HIS A 50 -4.25 3.53 -12.27
N LYS A 51 -3.10 2.89 -12.49
CA LYS A 51 -2.24 3.19 -13.63
C LYS A 51 -2.94 2.90 -14.97
N LEU A 52 -3.67 1.80 -15.07
CA LEU A 52 -4.42 1.46 -16.29
C LEU A 52 -5.69 2.31 -16.45
N LEU A 53 -6.45 2.52 -15.37
CA LEU A 53 -7.71 3.28 -15.44
C LEU A 53 -7.52 4.79 -15.62
N PHE A 54 -6.50 5.36 -14.96
CA PHE A 54 -6.34 6.81 -14.84
C PHE A 54 -5.00 7.32 -15.40
N GLY A 55 -4.17 6.44 -15.94
CA GLY A 55 -2.87 6.76 -16.51
C GLY A 55 -1.77 7.05 -15.49
N LYS A 56 -2.08 7.06 -14.19
CA LYS A 56 -1.14 7.36 -13.09
C LYS A 56 -1.38 6.44 -11.88
N ARG A 57 -0.31 6.17 -11.12
CA ARG A 57 -0.36 5.38 -9.88
C ARG A 57 -0.85 6.23 -8.71
N PHE A 58 -2.12 6.64 -8.73
CA PHE A 58 -2.76 7.31 -7.59
C PHE A 58 -2.86 6.37 -6.38
N CYS A 59 -2.64 6.83 -5.13
CA CYS A 59 -2.75 5.92 -3.98
C CYS A 59 -4.16 5.30 -3.93
N PRO A 60 -4.27 3.97 -3.84
CA PRO A 60 -5.56 3.26 -3.85
C PRO A 60 -6.43 3.52 -2.61
N CYS A 61 -5.87 4.10 -1.54
CA CYS A 61 -6.59 4.44 -0.32
C CYS A 61 -7.40 5.75 -0.43
N PHE A 62 -7.25 6.51 -1.52
CA PHE A 62 -7.93 7.79 -1.71
C PHE A 62 -8.80 7.77 -2.96
N MET A 63 -9.88 8.54 -2.93
CA MET A 63 -10.79 8.64 -4.06
C MET A 63 -10.09 9.33 -5.25
N VAL A 64 -10.44 8.88 -6.45
CA VAL A 64 -9.98 9.46 -7.71
C VAL A 64 -11.21 9.88 -8.51
N GLU A 65 -11.28 11.16 -8.85
CA GLU A 65 -12.41 11.78 -9.54
C GLU A 65 -11.96 12.42 -10.85
N PRO A 66 -12.87 12.60 -11.83
CA PRO A 66 -12.58 13.40 -13.02
C PRO A 66 -12.23 14.84 -12.64
N ASP A 67 -11.21 15.41 -13.29
CA ASP A 67 -10.82 16.80 -13.10
C ASP A 67 -11.82 17.72 -13.85
N PRO A 68 -12.62 18.54 -13.15
CA PRO A 68 -13.60 19.42 -13.80
C PRO A 68 -12.95 20.51 -14.65
N GLN A 69 -11.65 20.79 -14.46
CA GLN A 69 -10.90 21.78 -15.24
C GLN A 69 -10.21 21.16 -16.46
N LYS A 70 -10.11 19.82 -16.53
CA LYS A 70 -9.38 19.11 -17.58
C LYS A 70 -10.13 17.84 -17.99
N GLU A 71 -10.90 17.97 -19.07
CA GLU A 71 -11.66 16.86 -19.64
C GLU A 71 -10.77 15.64 -19.92
N GLY A 72 -11.22 14.45 -19.49
CA GLY A 72 -10.50 13.19 -19.64
C GLY A 72 -9.32 12.99 -18.68
N LYS A 73 -9.03 13.94 -17.77
CA LYS A 73 -8.03 13.75 -16.71
C LYS A 73 -8.70 13.42 -15.39
N PHE A 74 -7.95 12.75 -14.54
CA PHE A 74 -8.36 12.36 -13.20
C PHE A 74 -7.45 13.01 -12.17
N LYS A 75 -8.02 13.30 -11.00
CA LYS A 75 -7.35 13.86 -9.84
C LYS A 75 -7.74 13.04 -8.61
N SER A 76 -6.74 12.68 -7.81
CA SER A 76 -6.98 12.10 -6.48
C SER A 76 -7.12 13.22 -5.45
N THR A 77 -7.76 12.92 -4.31
CA THR A 77 -7.72 13.80 -3.14
C THR A 77 -6.27 14.21 -2.85
N ASP A 78 -6.03 15.52 -2.76
CA ASP A 78 -4.71 16.13 -2.57
C ASP A 78 -3.63 15.74 -3.60
N ASP A 79 -4.03 15.33 -4.82
CA ASP A 79 -3.11 14.93 -5.89
C ASP A 79 -2.12 13.82 -5.48
N ARG A 80 -2.57 12.87 -4.64
CA ARG A 80 -1.77 11.77 -4.09
C ARG A 80 -1.36 10.72 -5.15
N ILE A 81 -0.35 11.05 -5.95
CA ILE A 81 0.34 10.12 -6.86
C ILE A 81 1.49 9.45 -6.10
N CYS A 82 1.58 8.12 -6.13
CA CYS A 82 2.61 7.36 -5.45
C CYS A 82 4.01 7.58 -6.08
N PRO A 83 5.10 7.70 -5.30
CA PRO A 83 5.11 8.00 -3.86
C PRO A 83 4.58 9.42 -3.60
N CYS A 84 3.59 9.55 -2.72
CA CYS A 84 2.89 10.81 -2.53
C CYS A 84 3.68 11.80 -1.66
N LYS A 85 3.49 13.10 -1.89
CA LYS A 85 4.14 14.16 -1.10
C LYS A 85 3.90 14.02 0.40
N PRO A 86 2.67 13.75 0.89
CA PRO A 86 2.44 13.54 2.32
C PRO A 86 3.27 12.39 2.91
N ALA A 87 3.40 11.27 2.19
CA ALA A 87 4.24 10.16 2.64
C ALA A 87 5.72 10.55 2.76
N ILE A 88 6.23 11.30 1.78
CA ILE A 88 7.63 11.74 1.73
C ILE A 88 7.93 12.79 2.80
N GLU A 89 7.05 13.78 2.96
CA GLU A 89 7.33 15.00 3.72
C GLU A 89 6.86 14.93 5.18
N LYS A 90 5.87 14.07 5.50
CA LYS A 90 5.23 14.03 6.83
C LYS A 90 5.08 12.63 7.39
N GLU A 91 4.33 11.76 6.72
CA GLU A 91 3.89 10.48 7.32
C GLU A 91 5.09 9.59 7.68
N ILE A 92 6.00 9.30 6.73
CA ILE A 92 7.15 8.43 7.04
C ILE A 92 8.15 9.10 8.00
N PRO A 93 8.52 10.39 7.84
CA PRO A 93 9.41 11.07 8.79
C PRO A 93 8.86 11.18 10.22
N GLU A 94 7.55 11.38 10.39
CA GLU A 94 6.93 11.62 11.71
C GLU A 94 6.43 10.33 12.36
N THR A 95 5.83 9.42 11.60
CA THR A 95 5.17 8.21 12.13
C THR A 95 5.83 6.91 11.68
N GLY A 96 6.86 6.96 10.84
CA GLY A 96 7.61 5.79 10.40
C GLY A 96 6.94 4.97 9.30
N ILE A 97 5.71 5.31 8.89
CA ILE A 97 4.90 4.56 7.91
C ILE A 97 4.00 5.51 7.12
N CYS A 98 3.76 5.22 5.84
CA CYS A 98 2.77 5.95 5.06
C CYS A 98 1.34 5.48 5.36
N HIS A 99 0.35 6.32 5.05
CA HIS A 99 -1.06 6.00 5.27
C HIS A 99 -1.51 4.71 4.59
N CYS A 100 -1.01 4.47 3.37
CA CYS A 100 -1.34 3.29 2.59
C CYS A 100 -0.59 2.03 3.10
N GLN A 101 0.25 2.14 4.15
CA GLN A 101 1.01 1.08 4.84
C GLN A 101 2.01 0.26 4.00
N ILE A 102 2.11 0.53 2.70
CA ILE A 102 3.06 -0.14 1.80
C ILE A 102 4.52 0.24 2.09
N PHE A 103 4.81 1.48 2.50
CA PHE A 103 6.18 1.95 2.76
C PHE A 103 6.33 2.39 4.21
N CYS A 104 7.42 1.96 4.86
CA CYS A 104 7.82 2.36 6.20
C CYS A 104 9.35 2.45 6.33
N THR A 105 9.82 2.98 7.45
CA THR A 105 11.24 2.89 7.82
C THR A 105 11.58 1.46 8.28
N PRO A 106 12.84 1.02 8.14
CA PRO A 106 13.28 -0.27 8.65
C PRO A 106 12.96 -0.46 10.14
N GLU A 107 13.17 0.58 10.95
CA GLU A 107 12.95 0.56 12.39
C GLU A 107 11.47 0.34 12.72
N TYR A 108 10.58 1.01 11.98
CA TYR A 108 9.14 0.85 12.15
C TYR A 108 8.68 -0.56 11.79
N LYS A 109 9.24 -1.16 10.72
CA LYS A 109 8.95 -2.55 10.34
C LYS A 109 9.32 -3.53 11.44
N GLU A 110 10.51 -3.37 12.02
CA GLU A 110 10.98 -4.24 13.12
C GLU A 110 10.08 -4.13 14.36
N GLU A 111 9.62 -2.93 14.69
CA GLU A 111 8.64 -2.73 15.75
C GLU A 111 7.30 -3.41 15.45
N GLN A 112 6.75 -3.21 14.24
CA GLN A 112 5.51 -3.88 13.83
C GLN A 112 5.60 -5.40 13.93
N LEU A 113 6.71 -6.00 13.47
CA LEU A 113 6.91 -7.45 13.56
C LEU A 113 6.93 -7.94 15.01
N ARG A 114 7.57 -7.20 15.92
CA ARG A 114 7.56 -7.53 17.36
C ARG A 114 6.17 -7.47 17.95
N GLU A 115 5.39 -6.43 17.63
CA GLU A 115 4.01 -6.31 18.10
C GLU A 115 3.12 -7.43 17.55
N MET A 116 3.24 -7.77 16.28
CA MET A 116 2.49 -8.87 15.65
C MET A 116 2.80 -10.19 16.34
N ALA A 117 4.08 -10.50 16.57
CA ALA A 117 4.49 -11.71 17.27
C ALA A 117 3.98 -11.77 18.73
N ALA A 118 3.94 -10.61 19.42
CA ALA A 118 3.38 -10.55 20.77
C ALA A 118 1.86 -10.81 20.78
N LYS A 119 1.12 -10.24 19.81
CA LYS A 119 -0.32 -10.46 19.65
C LYS A 119 -0.65 -11.91 19.31
N GLU A 120 0.15 -12.54 18.46
CA GLU A 120 -0.01 -13.96 18.11
C GLU A 120 0.17 -14.87 19.33
N LYS A 121 1.23 -14.66 20.12
CA LYS A 121 1.44 -15.39 21.39
C LYS A 121 0.29 -15.21 22.37
N ALA A 122 -0.19 -13.98 22.55
CA ALA A 122 -1.33 -13.70 23.43
C ALA A 122 -2.61 -14.41 22.95
N LYS A 123 -2.84 -14.47 21.63
CA LYS A 123 -3.97 -15.20 21.03
C LYS A 123 -3.85 -16.70 21.28
N GLU A 124 -2.67 -17.29 21.08
CA GLU A 124 -2.43 -18.71 21.37
C GLU A 124 -2.65 -19.06 22.84
N GLU A 125 -2.22 -18.20 23.77
CA GLU A 125 -2.46 -18.39 25.21
C GLU A 125 -3.95 -18.36 25.54
N LEU A 126 -4.70 -17.40 24.98
CA LEU A 126 -6.15 -17.32 25.15
C LEU A 126 -6.88 -18.54 24.58
N GLU A 127 -6.43 -19.03 23.42
CA GLU A 127 -6.97 -20.26 22.81
C GLU A 127 -6.67 -21.52 23.64
N LYS A 128 -5.57 -21.54 24.41
CA LYS A 128 -5.26 -22.66 25.33
C LYS A 128 -6.17 -22.61 26.55
N VAL A 129 -6.31 -21.44 27.18
CA VAL A 129 -7.20 -21.26 28.36
C VAL A 129 -8.64 -21.63 28.01
N SER A 130 -9.16 -21.14 26.88
CA SER A 130 -10.53 -21.46 26.44
C SER A 130 -10.78 -22.94 26.14
N LYS A 131 -9.75 -23.73 25.83
CA LYS A 131 -9.85 -25.19 25.64
C LYS A 131 -9.71 -25.98 26.93
N GLU A 132 -9.11 -25.41 27.97
CA GLU A 132 -9.02 -26.02 29.31
C GLU A 132 -10.30 -25.79 30.13
N GLU A 133 -11.07 -24.74 29.81
CA GLU A 133 -12.34 -24.39 30.46
C GLU A 133 -13.60 -25.01 29.80
N ALA A 134 -13.44 -25.75 28.69
CA ALA A 134 -14.52 -26.39 27.93
C ALA A 134 -14.54 -27.92 28.07
#